data_AF-A0A8H5ED05-F1
#
_entry.id   AF-A0A8H5ED05-F1
#
_cell.length_a   1.000
_cell.length_b   1.000
_cell.length_c   1.000
_cell.angle_alpha   90.00
_cell.angle_beta   90.00
_cell.angle_gamma   90.00
#
_symmetry.space_group_name_H-M   'P 1'
#
loop_
_entity.id
_entity.type
_entity.pdbx_description
1 polymer ?
#
loop_
_entity_poly.entity_id
_entity_poly.type
_entity_poly.pdbx_seq_one_letter_code
_entity_poly.pdbx_strand_id
1 'polypeptide(L)' 'MVRIKERYLLVNIVYLPDPAKAAKSDLPDFVLNHQPTIEKLTPGALIRGIRAEVASLYGDCGSGALMSCS' A
#
# COMPACT_ATOMS: atom_id res chain seq x y z
N MET A 1 27.72 3.32 -23.40
CA MET A 1 27.64 3.10 -21.94
C MET A 1 26.33 3.71 -21.42
N VAL A 2 25.37 2.91 -20.94
CA VAL A 2 24.13 3.40 -20.31
C VAL A 2 23.86 2.59 -19.04
N ARG A 3 23.46 3.26 -17.95
CA ARG A 3 23.16 2.65 -16.65
C ARG A 3 21.66 2.68 -16.38
N ILE A 4 21.15 1.70 -15.62
CA ILE A 4 19.76 1.68 -15.15
C ILE A 4 19.58 2.72 -14.03
N LYS A 5 18.41 3.38 -13.99
CA LYS A 5 18.03 4.37 -12.98
C LYS A 5 16.83 3.87 -12.19
N GLU A 6 17.10 3.44 -10.96
CA GLU A 6 16.07 2.97 -10.04
C GLU A 6 15.30 4.15 -9.40
N ARG A 7 14.00 3.93 -9.15
CA ARG A 7 13.13 4.88 -8.43
C ARG A 7 12.38 4.13 -7.34
N TYR A 8 12.54 4.58 -6.10
CA TYR A 8 11.94 3.94 -4.93
C TYR A 8 10.77 4.77 -4.41
N LEU A 9 9.70 4.09 -3.98
CA LEU A 9 8.53 4.70 -3.37
C LEU A 9 8.39 4.20 -1.94
N LEU A 10 8.15 5.12 -1.01
CA LEU A 10 7.77 4.82 0.37
C LEU A 10 6.27 5.07 0.53
N VAL A 11 5.55 4.06 1.01
CA VAL A 11 4.10 4.13 1.20
C VAL A 11 3.77 3.81 2.65
N ASN A 12 2.88 4.60 3.24
CA ASN A 12 2.36 4.38 4.60
C ASN A 12 0.86 4.04 4.52
N ILE A 13 0.44 2.96 5.17
CA ILE A 13 -0.97 2.54 5.20
C ILE A 13 -1.59 3.09 6.49
N VAL A 14 -2.60 3.94 6.35
CA VAL A 14 -3.28 4.60 7.48
C VAL A 14 -4.65 3.97 7.64
N TYR A 15 -4.99 3.57 8.87
CA TYR A 15 -6.28 2.97 9.21
C TYR A 15 -7.13 3.99 9.94
N LEU A 16 -8.21 4.43 9.31
CA LEU A 16 -9.13 5.36 9.97
C LEU A 16 -9.94 4.61 11.04
N PRO A 17 -9.99 5.11 12.28
CA PRO A 17 -10.82 4.51 13.32
C PRO A 17 -12.31 4.68 12.98
N ASP A 18 -13.12 3.71 13.40
CA ASP A 18 -14.57 3.86 13.41
C ASP A 18 -14.95 5.09 14.26
N PRO A 19 -15.77 6.04 13.76
CA PRO A 19 -16.16 7.24 14.50
C PRO A 19 -16.73 6.94 15.88
N ALA A 20 -17.41 5.80 16.06
CA ALA A 20 -17.96 5.37 17.35
C ALA A 20 -16.89 4.95 18.37
N LYS A 21 -15.72 4.51 17.90
CA LYS A 21 -14.55 4.16 18.73
C LYS A 21 -13.66 5.38 18.99
N ALA A 22 -13.50 6.25 17.99
CA ALA A 22 -12.73 7.49 18.10
C ALA A 22 -13.32 8.44 19.16
N ALA A 23 -14.65 8.56 19.23
CA ALA A 23 -15.33 9.38 20.23
C ALA A 23 -15.18 8.88 21.69
N LYS A 24 -14.74 7.63 21.88
CA LYS A 24 -14.57 7.01 23.21
C LYS A 24 -13.11 6.90 23.64
N SER A 25 -12.18 7.19 22.75
CA SER A 25 -10.74 7.10 23.03
C SER A 25 -10.19 8.44 23.46
N ASP A 26 -9.54 8.49 24.62
CA ASP A 26 -8.78 9.66 25.14
C ASP A 26 -7.39 9.79 24.47
N LEU A 27 -7.21 9.15 23.31
CA LEU A 27 -5.93 9.11 22.59
C LEU A 27 -5.92 10.18 21.50
N PRO A 28 -4.75 10.79 21.21
CA PRO A 28 -4.63 11.74 20.11
C PRO A 28 -4.87 11.06 18.76
N ASP A 29 -5.48 11.81 17.83
CA ASP A 29 -5.87 11.34 16.49
C ASP A 29 -4.73 10.66 15.73
N PHE A 30 -3.50 11.17 15.88
CA PHE A 30 -2.33 10.60 15.24
C PHE A 30 -2.12 9.13 15.64
N VAL A 31 -2.23 8.82 16.93
CA VAL A 31 -2.06 7.44 17.43
C VAL A 31 -3.23 6.56 16.99
N LEU A 32 -4.44 7.12 16.93
CA LEU A 32 -5.63 6.40 16.48
C LEU A 32 -5.57 6.02 14.99
N ASN A 33 -4.99 6.87 14.15
CA ASN A 33 -4.85 6.64 12.71
C ASN A 33 -3.71 5.68 12.34
N HIS A 34 -2.69 5.58 13.21
CA HIS A 34 -1.51 4.73 13.01
C HIS A 34 -1.58 3.42 13.81
N GLN A 35 -2.77 2.80 13.84
CA GLN A 35 -2.93 1.49 14.46
C GLN A 35 -2.17 0.41 13.70
N PRO A 36 -1.62 -0.59 14.41
CA PRO A 36 -0.92 -1.70 13.77
C PRO A 36 -1.85 -2.49 12.86
N THR A 37 -1.35 -2.92 11.71
CA THR A 37 -2.11 -3.77 10.79
C THR A 37 -2.45 -5.09 11.49
N ILE A 38 -3.76 -5.38 11.61
CA ILE A 38 -4.28 -6.56 12.33
C ILE A 38 -4.18 -7.82 11.46
N GLU A 39 -4.29 -7.68 10.13
CA GLU A 39 -4.17 -8.79 9.19
C GLU A 39 -2.71 -9.12 8.85
N LYS A 40 -2.47 -10.33 8.32
CA LYS A 40 -1.14 -10.76 7.85
C LYS A 40 -0.76 -10.02 6.57
N LEU A 41 -0.33 -8.77 6.69
CA LEU A 41 0.28 -8.02 5.60
C LEU A 41 1.63 -8.66 5.27
N THR A 42 1.63 -9.55 4.27
CA THR A 42 2.86 -10.13 3.74
C THR A 42 3.33 -9.33 2.53
N PRO A 43 4.65 -9.21 2.29
CA PRO A 43 5.16 -8.54 1.09
C PRO A 43 4.60 -9.13 -0.20
N GLY A 44 4.42 -10.45 -0.24
CA GLY A 44 3.82 -11.14 -1.40
C GLY A 44 2.36 -10.79 -1.64
N ALA A 45 1.56 -10.62 -0.57
CA ALA A 45 0.17 -10.17 -0.70
C ALA A 45 0.09 -8.74 -1.23
N LEU A 46 0.96 -7.85 -0.75
CA LEU A 46 1.00 -6.45 -1.21
C LEU A 46 1.36 -6.35 -2.70
N ILE A 47 2.39 -7.06 -3.16
CA ILE A 47 2.80 -7.07 -4.57
C ILE A 47 1.69 -7.62 -5.46
N ARG A 48 1.02 -8.69 -5.02
CA ARG A 48 -0.11 -9.29 -5.76
C ARG A 48 -1.28 -8.31 -5.88
N GLY A 49 -1.64 -7.64 -4.79
CA GLY A 49 -2.70 -6.63 -4.78
C GLY A 49 -2.39 -5.49 -5.75
N ILE A 50 -1.20 -4.91 -5.68
CA ILE A 50 -0.79 -3.81 -6.58
C ILE A 50 -0.84 -4.25 -8.05
N ARG A 51 -0.36 -5.45 -8.39
CA ARG A 51 -0.41 -5.96 -9.76
C ARG A 51 -1.84 -6.18 -10.25
N ALA A 52 -2.73 -6.68 -9.38
CA ALA A 52 -4.13 -6.86 -9.71
C ALA A 52 -4.84 -5.52 -9.97
N GLU A 53 -4.62 -4.52 -9.10
CA GLU A 53 -5.18 -3.18 -9.27
C GLU A 53 -4.64 -2.48 -10.53
N VAL A 54 -3.35 -2.65 -10.82
CA VAL A 54 -2.76 -2.09 -12.05
C VAL A 54 -3.36 -2.75 -13.29
N ALA A 55 -3.55 -4.06 -13.28
CA ALA A 55 -4.24 -4.75 -14.37
C ALA A 55 -5.69 -4.28 -14.52
N SER A 56 -6.38 -4.01 -13.41
CA SER A 56 -7.76 -3.50 -13.43
C SER A 56 -7.86 -2.06 -13.95
N LEU A 57 -6.92 -1.17 -13.57
CA LEU A 57 -6.95 0.25 -13.92
C LEU A 57 -6.31 0.56 -15.28
N TYR A 58 -5.27 -0.19 -15.66
CA TYR A 58 -4.40 0.11 -16.81
C TYR A 58 -4.29 -1.04 -17.82
N GLY A 59 -4.93 -2.18 -17.56
CA GLY A 59 -4.93 -3.34 -18.45
C GLY A 59 -3.53 -3.94 -18.68
N ASP A 60 -3.37 -4.59 -19.84
CA ASP A 60 -2.16 -5.34 -20.19
C ASP A 60 -0.93 -4.45 -20.40
N CYS A 61 -1.14 -3.22 -20.88
CA CYS A 61 -0.04 -2.25 -21.05
C CYS A 61 0.57 -1.85 -19.69
N GLY A 62 -0.28 -1.61 -18.69
CA GLY A 62 0.19 -1.24 -17.34
C GLY A 62 0.85 -2.41 -16.62
N SER A 63 0.29 -3.62 -16.74
CA SER A 63 0.86 -4.82 -16.13
C SER A 63 2.21 -5.21 -16.75
N GLY A 64 2.36 -5.06 -18.07
CA GLY A 64 3.61 -5.30 -18.80
C GLY A 64 4.76 -4.38 -18.39
N ALA A 65 4.47 -3.10 -18.07
CA ALA A 65 5.49 -2.16 -17.62
C ALA A 65 6.10 -2.55 -16.26
N LEU A 66 5.31 -3.13 -15.34
CA LEU A 66 5.77 -3.52 -14.01
C LEU A 66 6.43 -4.90 -13.94
N MET A 67 6.14 -5.80 -14.89
CA MET A 67 6.69 -7.17 -14.91
C MET A 67 8.16 -7.26 -15.32
N SER A 68 8.77 -6.16 -15.77
CA SER A 68 10.12 -6.15 -16.34
C SER A 68 11.27 -6.14 -15.33
N CYS A 69 11.00 -6.04 -14.02
CA CYS A 69 12.02 -6.09 -12.97
C CYS A 69 12.02 -7.44 -12.25
N SER A 70 12.95 -8.31 -12.64
CA SER A 70 13.32 -9.57 -11.98
C SER A 70 14.72 -9.45 -11.38
#